data_AF-B4HYE0-F1
#
_entry.id   AF-B4HYE0-F1
#
_cell.length_a   1.000
_cell.length_b   1.000
_cell.length_c   1.000
_cell.angle_alpha   90.00
_cell.angle_beta   90.00
_cell.angle_gamma   90.00
#
_symmetry.space_group_name_H-M   'P 1'
#
loop_
_entity.id
_entity.type
_entity.pdbx_description
1 polymer ?
#
loop_
_entity_poly.entity_id
_entity_poly.type
_entity_poly.pdbx_seq_one_letter_code
_entity_poly.pdbx_strand_id
1 'polypeptide(L)'
;MWALVDLIYDTLFKTVSTPKEEDWPISLFDYLRKNDEALLKSTDSILQTLTEEFLPCTSFAEFCDVAGLLHLIEHPDNFIEEILAALPSTSSSN
;
A
#
# COMPACT_ATOMS: atom_id res chain seq x y z
N MET A 1 5.52 -2.93 -5.55
CA MET A 1 5.25 -2.20 -4.30
C MET A 1 4.02 -1.35 -4.56
N TRP A 2 2.88 -1.75 -4.00
CA TRP A 2 1.61 -1.08 -4.20
C TRP A 2 1.03 -0.85 -2.81
N ALA A 3 1.65 0.01 -1.99
CA ALA A 3 1.33 0.16 -0.57
C ALA A 3 -0.18 0.25 -0.29
N LEU A 4 -0.93 0.89 -1.20
CA LEU A 4 -2.39 0.97 -1.15
C LEU A 4 -3.09 -0.36 -1.43
N VAL A 5 -2.64 -1.14 -2.42
CA VAL A 5 -3.13 -2.50 -2.69
C VAL A 5 -2.78 -3.44 -1.53
N ASP A 6 -1.56 -3.32 -1.00
CA ASP A 6 -1.10 -4.11 0.13
C ASP A 6 -1.96 -3.79 1.38
N LEU A 7 -2.21 -2.50 1.66
CA LEU A 7 -3.12 -2.05 2.73
C LEU A 7 -4.53 -2.64 2.57
N ILE A 8 -5.10 -2.58 1.37
CA ILE A 8 -6.43 -3.16 1.10
C ILE A 8 -6.41 -4.68 1.32
N TYR A 9 -5.39 -5.37 0.81
CA TYR A 9 -5.32 -6.83 0.90
C TYR A 9 -5.10 -7.30 2.34
N ASP A 10 -4.16 -6.67 3.05
CA ASP A 10 -3.82 -6.99 4.44
C ASP A 10 -4.99 -6.69 5.40
N THR A 11 -5.76 -5.65 5.12
CA THR A 11 -6.86 -5.23 5.99
C THR A 11 -8.16 -5.97 5.67
N LEU A 12 -8.47 -6.22 4.39
CA LEU A 12 -9.76 -6.81 4.01
C LEU A 12 -9.72 -8.33 3.82
N PHE A 13 -8.62 -8.87 3.30
CA PHE A 13 -8.62 -10.23 2.72
C PHE A 13 -7.62 -11.19 3.36
N LYS A 14 -6.72 -10.72 4.22
CA LYS A 14 -5.66 -11.50 4.85
C LYS A 14 -6.13 -12.78 5.56
N THR A 15 -7.34 -12.78 6.08
CA THR A 15 -7.94 -13.88 6.85
C THR A 15 -8.80 -14.82 5.99
N VAL A 16 -8.91 -14.57 4.68
CA VAL A 16 -9.64 -15.43 3.76
C VAL A 16 -8.90 -16.76 3.63
N SER A 17 -9.44 -17.79 4.28
CA SER A 17 -8.93 -19.15 4.16
C SER A 17 -9.61 -19.84 2.99
N THR A 18 -8.80 -20.33 2.04
CA THR A 18 -9.30 -21.04 0.85
C THR A 18 -8.73 -22.46 0.83
N PRO A 19 -9.57 -23.51 0.75
CA PRO A 19 -9.12 -24.91 0.75
C PRO A 19 -8.20 -25.25 -0.43
N LYS A 20 -8.47 -24.67 -1.60
CA LYS A 20 -7.68 -24.80 -2.82
C LYS A 20 -7.62 -23.47 -3.55
N GLU A 21 -6.49 -23.14 -4.16
CA GLU A 21 -6.31 -21.85 -4.85
C GLU A 21 -7.38 -21.60 -5.94
N GLU A 22 -7.81 -22.64 -6.65
CA GLU A 22 -8.90 -22.58 -7.65
C GLU A 22 -10.25 -22.11 -7.08
N ASP A 23 -10.47 -22.27 -5.78
CA ASP A 23 -11.70 -21.91 -5.07
C ASP A 23 -11.62 -20.51 -4.43
N TRP A 24 -10.53 -19.77 -4.64
CA TRP A 24 -10.32 -18.46 -3.99
C TRP A 24 -11.44 -17.46 -4.29
N PRO A 25 -11.92 -17.30 -5.55
CA PRO A 25 -13.01 -16.37 -5.84
C PRO A 25 -14.32 -16.72 -5.11
N ILE A 26 -14.62 -18.01 -4.97
CA ILE A 26 -15.82 -18.51 -4.28
C ILE A 26 -15.69 -18.29 -2.77
N SER A 27 -14.53 -18.61 -2.20
CA SER A 27 -14.24 -18.41 -0.78
C SER A 27 -14.26 -16.93 -0.40
N LEU A 28 -13.74 -16.06 -1.29
CA LEU A 28 -13.79 -14.62 -1.11
C LEU A 28 -15.23 -14.11 -1.12
N PHE A 29 -16.06 -14.55 -2.07
CA PHE A 29 -17.47 -14.15 -2.11
C PHE A 29 -18.22 -14.51 -0.82
N ASP A 30 -18.03 -15.74 -0.33
CA ASP A 30 -18.63 -16.20 0.92
C ASP A 30 -18.09 -15.42 2.13
N TYR A 31 -16.80 -15.11 2.15
CA TYR A 31 -16.17 -14.30 3.19
C TYR A 31 -16.75 -12.88 3.20
N LEU A 32 -16.86 -12.23 2.04
CA LEU A 32 -17.45 -10.89 1.91
C LEU A 32 -18.87 -10.87 2.48
N ARG A 33 -19.69 -11.86 2.13
CA ARG A 33 -21.10 -11.94 2.57
C ARG A 33 -21.24 -12.17 4.07
N LYS A 34 -20.31 -12.90 4.70
CA LYS A 34 -20.37 -13.26 6.13
C LYS A 34 -19.74 -12.21 7.04
N ASN A 35 -18.91 -11.32 6.50
CA ASN A 35 -18.12 -10.34 7.26
C ASN A 35 -18.40 -8.90 6.81
N ASP A 36 -19.54 -8.63 6.18
CA ASP A 36 -19.90 -7.35 5.58
C ASP A 36 -19.77 -6.16 6.56
N GLU A 37 -20.26 -6.28 7.78
CA GLU A 37 -20.13 -5.23 8.81
C GLU A 37 -18.67 -4.97 9.20
N ALA A 38 -17.89 -6.04 9.37
CA ALA A 38 -16.46 -5.93 9.72
C ALA A 38 -15.65 -5.33 8.56
N LEU A 39 -15.99 -5.69 7.33
CA LEU A 39 -15.38 -5.15 6.12
C LEU A 39 -15.72 -3.68 5.90
N LEU A 40 -16.95 -3.26 6.22
CA LEU A 40 -17.34 -1.86 6.16
C LEU A 40 -16.49 -1.03 7.13
N LYS A 41 -16.38 -1.45 8.40
CA LYS A 41 -15.52 -0.78 9.39
C LYS A 41 -14.05 -0.76 8.98
N SER A 42 -13.57 -1.87 8.40
CA SER A 42 -12.21 -1.97 7.89
C SER A 42 -11.97 -0.98 6.74
N THR A 43 -12.96 -0.79 5.87
CA THR A 43 -12.90 0.16 4.76
C THR A 43 -12.91 1.60 5.26
N ASP A 44 -13.70 1.92 6.30
CA ASP A 44 -13.65 3.22 6.97
C ASP A 44 -12.26 3.51 7.56
N SER A 45 -11.63 2.50 8.19
CA SER A 45 -10.26 2.61 8.70
C SER A 45 -9.24 2.86 7.58
N ILE A 46 -9.38 2.17 6.43
CA ILE A 46 -8.52 2.41 5.26
C ILE A 46 -8.69 3.85 4.77
N LEU A 47 -9.93 4.32 4.64
CA LEU A 47 -10.22 5.68 4.21
C LEU A 47 -9.61 6.71 5.17
N GLN A 48 -9.68 6.44 6.48
CA GLN A 48 -9.07 7.27 7.50
C GLN A 48 -7.56 7.35 7.31
N THR A 49 -6.84 6.22 7.23
CA THR A 49 -5.39 6.21 6.99
C THR A 49 -5.02 6.94 5.68
N LEU A 50 -5.79 6.75 4.60
CA LEU A 50 -5.55 7.46 3.35
C LEU A 50 -5.71 8.98 3.49
N THR A 51 -6.70 9.44 4.25
CA THR A 51 -7.07 10.87 4.35
C THR A 51 -6.26 11.60 5.42
N GLU A 52 -5.95 10.93 6.52
CA GLU A 52 -5.32 11.52 7.71
C GLU A 52 -3.82 11.27 7.78
N GLU A 53 -3.30 10.23 7.13
CA GLU A 53 -1.87 9.90 7.18
C GLU A 53 -1.19 10.07 5.82
N PHE A 54 -1.73 9.46 4.75
CA PHE A 54 -1.12 9.55 3.42
C PHE A 54 -1.32 10.91 2.75
N LEU A 55 -2.54 11.45 2.75
CA LEU A 55 -2.84 12.72 2.08
C LEU A 55 -2.04 13.91 2.65
N PRO A 56 -1.78 14.00 3.96
CA PRO A 56 -0.98 15.09 4.53
C PRO A 56 0.52 14.97 4.33
N CYS A 57 1.03 13.83 3.83
CA CYS A 57 2.45 13.65 3.56
C CYS A 57 2.97 14.76 2.63
N THR A 58 4.03 15.45 3.06
CA THR A 58 4.68 16.54 2.33
C THR A 58 6.06 16.16 1.81
N SER A 59 6.56 14.98 2.19
CA SER A 59 7.88 14.48 1.80
C SER A 59 7.88 12.99 1.52
N PHE A 60 8.91 12.54 0.79
CA PHE A 60 9.10 11.11 0.54
C PHE A 60 9.46 10.33 1.82
N ALA A 61 10.15 10.96 2.76
CA ALA A 61 10.45 10.37 4.06
C ALA A 61 9.17 10.09 4.88
N GLU A 62 8.25 11.07 4.95
CA GLU A 62 6.94 10.89 5.60
C GLU A 62 6.12 9.79 4.93
N PHE A 63 6.10 9.75 3.59
CA PHE A 63 5.46 8.66 2.86
C PHE A 63 6.07 7.29 3.22
N CYS A 64 7.39 7.18 3.29
CA CYS A 64 8.06 5.93 3.64
C CYS A 64 7.76 5.48 5.07
N ASP A 65 7.56 6.41 6.00
CA ASP A 65 7.15 6.11 7.37
C ASP A 65 5.72 5.54 7.40
N VAL A 66 4.75 6.27 6.84
CA VAL A 66 3.33 5.86 6.81
C VAL A 66 3.14 4.55 6.03
N ALA A 67 3.87 4.36 4.93
CA ALA A 67 3.82 3.13 4.15
C ALA A 67 4.58 1.95 4.78
N GLY A 68 5.24 2.15 5.93
CA GLY A 68 6.04 1.12 6.60
C GLY A 68 7.28 0.69 5.82
N LEU A 69 7.80 1.55 4.95
CA LEU A 69 8.92 1.26 4.04
C LEU A 69 10.30 1.53 4.65
N LEU A 70 10.39 2.11 5.84
CA LEU A 70 11.68 2.47 6.47
C LEU A 70 12.61 1.27 6.72
N HIS A 71 12.06 0.06 6.83
CA HIS A 71 12.86 -1.17 6.95
C HIS A 71 13.57 -1.56 5.64
N LEU A 72 13.09 -1.05 4.52
CA LEU A 72 13.65 -1.28 3.18
C LEU A 72 14.42 -0.06 2.67
N ILE A 73 13.97 1.15 3.05
CA ILE A 73 14.56 2.43 2.71
C ILE A 73 14.93 3.15 4.00
N GLU A 74 16.07 2.78 4.59
CA GLU A 74 16.53 3.34 5.88
C GLU A 74 16.80 4.85 5.82
N HIS A 75 17.20 5.35 4.65
CA HIS A 75 17.51 6.76 4.41
C HIS A 75 16.73 7.29 3.20
N PRO A 76 15.44 7.63 3.37
CA PRO A 76 14.57 8.04 2.27
C PRO A 76 15.08 9.24 1.47
N ASP A 77 15.64 10.25 2.17
CA ASP A 77 16.14 11.47 1.52
C ASP A 77 17.36 11.18 0.62
N ASN A 78 18.34 10.43 1.13
CA ASN A 78 19.50 10.01 0.34
C ASN A 78 19.08 9.12 -0.84
N PHE A 79 18.15 8.20 -0.60
CA PHE A 79 17.64 7.30 -1.64
C PHE A 79 17.01 8.08 -2.79
N ILE A 80 16.15 9.07 -2.50
CA ILE A 80 15.51 9.84 -3.56
C ILE A 80 16.50 10.77 -4.28
N GLU A 81 17.48 11.33 -3.58
CA GLU A 81 18.56 12.11 -4.20
C GLU A 81 19.39 11.27 -5.18
N GLU A 82 19.78 10.05 -4.79
CA GLU A 82 20.52 9.12 -5.65
C GLU A 82 19.71 8.71 -6.88
N ILE A 83 18.42 8.42 -6.72
CA ILE A 83 17.50 8.11 -7.82
C ILE A 83 17.44 9.28 -8.81
N LEU A 84 17.25 10.51 -8.29
CA LEU A 84 17.16 11.71 -9.11
C LEU A 84 18.48 11.99 -9.84
N ALA A 85 19.63 11.77 -9.19
CA ALA A 85 20.95 11.91 -9.79
C ALA A 85 21.23 10.87 -10.89
N ALA A 86 20.63 9.67 -10.78
CA ALA A 86 20.76 8.61 -11.77
C ALA A 86 19.85 8.80 -12.99
N LEU A 87 18.92 9.76 -12.97
CA LEU A 87 18.07 10.04 -14.13
C LEU A 87 18.93 10.52 -15.30
N PRO A 88 18.73 9.98 -16.52
CA PRO A 88 19.44 10.46 -17.68
C PRO A 88 19.12 11.93 -17.90
N SER A 89 20.17 12.76 -17.87
CA SER A 89 19.99 14.18 -18.19
C SER A 89 19.51 14.32 -19.63
N THR A 90 18.51 15.17 -19.86
CA THR A 90 18.14 15.62 -21.20
C THR A 90 19.21 16.57 -21.74
N SER A 91 20.48 16.16 -21.73
CA SER A 91 21.52 16.83 -22.49
C SER A 91 21.43 16.29 -23.90
N SER A 92 20.60 16.97 -24.70
CA SER A 92 20.56 16.82 -26.15
C SER A 92 21.99 16.79 -26.67
N SER A 93 22.35 15.68 -27.32
CA SER A 93 23.54 15.59 -28.15
C SER A 93 23.47 16.70 -29.19
N ASN A 94 24.26 17.76 -29.00
CA ASN A 94 24.57 18.74 -30.05
C ASN A 94 25.51 18.13 -31.09
#